data_AF-A0A099EZ42-F1
#
_entry.id   AF-A0A099EZ42-F1
#
_cell.length_a   1.000
_cell.length_b   1.000
_cell.length_c   1.000
_cell.angle_alpha   90.00
_cell.angle_beta   90.00
_cell.angle_gamma   90.00
#
_symmetry.space_group_name_H-M   'P 1'
#
loop_
_entity.id
_entity.type
_entity.pdbx_description
1 polymer ?
#
loop_
_entity_poly.entity_id
_entity_poly.type
_entity_poly.pdbx_seq_one_letter_code
_entity_poly.pdbx_strand_id
1 'polypeptide(L)'
;MVRAGIVPRILESWRAPGRVILSLRGMPDRVLIAVLMSAMLVFLIAQTPGHARAAQLDPSVPFQARIGGALMAVMFILPLLAYAVAAAVAGLSRLTPWPVAARDSRLALFWALLAVAPAMLLAGLVEGLMGAGAALSLTRALAGLGFVVIWGAGLRALAGQG
;
A
#
# COMPACT_ATOMS: atom_id res chain seq x y z
N MET A 1 15.26 12.96 19.90
CA MET A 1 14.78 12.80 18.51
C MET A 1 13.28 13.05 18.49
N VAL A 2 12.83 14.13 17.83
CA VAL A 2 11.40 14.44 17.70
C VAL A 2 10.70 13.22 17.11
N ARG A 3 9.65 12.70 17.77
CA ARG A 3 8.81 11.63 17.21
C ARG A 3 8.13 12.17 15.96
N ALA A 4 8.78 12.03 14.81
CA ALA A 4 8.19 12.41 13.54
C ALA A 4 6.87 11.63 13.37
N GLY A 5 5.78 12.36 13.14
CA GLY A 5 4.46 11.80 12.91
C GLY A 5 4.42 10.90 11.67
N ILE A 6 3.27 10.27 11.41
CA ILE A 6 3.11 9.32 10.30
C ILE A 6 3.41 9.97 8.94
N VAL A 7 2.92 11.20 8.71
CA VAL A 7 3.07 11.88 7.41
C VAL A 7 4.54 12.15 7.04
N PRO A 8 5.39 12.71 7.91
CA PRO A 8 6.82 12.81 7.62
C PRO A 8 7.49 11.48 7.26
N ARG A 9 7.14 10.39 7.95
CA ARG A 9 7.69 9.05 7.66
C ARG A 9 7.23 8.52 6.31
N ILE A 10 6.01 8.82 5.89
CA ILE A 10 5.50 8.50 4.55
C ILE A 10 6.41 9.18 3.51
N LEU A 11 6.64 10.49 3.63
CA LEU A 11 7.49 11.23 2.69
C LEU A 11 8.95 10.75 2.71
N GLU A 12 9.46 10.43 3.89
CA GLU A 12 10.81 9.90 4.05
C GLU A 12 10.97 8.51 3.41
N SER A 13 9.91 7.70 3.37
CA SER A 13 9.94 6.36 2.77
C SER A 13 10.28 6.38 1.28
N TRP A 14 10.00 7.49 0.58
CA TRP A 14 10.36 7.67 -0.83
C TRP A 14 11.84 7.96 -1.05
N ARG A 15 12.56 8.40 -0.01
CA ARG A 15 14.00 8.73 -0.09
C ARG A 15 14.87 7.71 0.64
N ALA A 16 14.42 7.23 1.80
CA ALA A 16 15.17 6.36 2.68
C ALA A 16 14.28 5.25 3.30
N PRO A 17 13.66 4.37 2.48
CA PRO A 17 12.70 3.37 2.94
C PRO A 17 13.25 2.42 4.01
N GLY A 18 14.50 1.97 3.86
CA GLY A 18 15.15 1.09 4.83
C GLY A 18 15.33 1.74 6.21
N ARG A 19 15.66 3.04 6.26
CA ARG A 19 15.80 3.76 7.53
C ARG A 19 14.45 3.89 8.25
N VAL A 20 13.40 4.21 7.50
CA VAL A 20 12.05 4.34 8.05
C VAL A 20 11.57 2.99 8.60
N ILE A 21 11.73 1.90 7.85
CA ILE A 21 11.22 0.60 8.32
C ILE A 21 11.92 0.12 9.59
N LEU A 22 13.24 0.33 9.69
CA LEU A 22 14.01 -0.02 10.89
C LEU A 22 13.54 0.80 12.09
N SER A 23 13.19 2.07 11.90
CA SER A 23 12.61 2.92 12.95
C SER A 23 11.20 2.51 13.39
N LEU A 24 10.52 1.68 12.59
CA LEU A 24 9.18 1.15 12.87
C LEU A 24 9.24 -0.28 13.44
N ARG A 25 10.42 -0.90 13.50
CA ARG A 25 10.59 -2.25 14.04
C ARG A 25 10.16 -2.28 15.51
N GLY A 26 9.53 -3.38 15.91
CA GLY A 26 8.94 -3.51 17.26
C GLY A 26 7.58 -2.86 17.43
N MET A 27 7.02 -2.20 16.39
CA MET A 27 5.66 -1.68 16.40
C MET A 27 4.65 -2.78 16.82
N PRO A 28 3.76 -2.54 17.81
CA PRO A 28 2.80 -3.55 18.26
C PRO A 28 1.87 -4.02 17.14
N ASP A 29 1.48 -5.30 17.15
CA ASP A 29 0.64 -5.89 16.10
C ASP A 29 -0.70 -5.14 15.91
N ARG A 30 -1.31 -4.62 16.99
CA ARG A 30 -2.51 -3.77 16.91
C ARG A 30 -2.30 -2.51 16.05
N VAL A 31 -1.09 -1.94 16.07
CA VAL A 31 -0.76 -0.74 15.29
C VAL A 31 -0.48 -1.12 13.83
N LEU A 32 0.11 -2.30 13.57
CA LEU A 32 0.26 -2.82 12.21
C LEU A 32 -1.10 -3.00 11.51
N ILE A 33 -2.09 -3.52 12.25
CA ILE A 33 -3.47 -3.64 11.74
C ILE A 33 -4.03 -2.25 11.42
N ALA A 34 -3.86 -1.26 12.31
CA ALA A 34 -4.30 0.11 12.05
C ALA A 34 -3.62 0.75 10.83
N VAL A 35 -2.34 0.47 10.59
CA VAL A 35 -1.59 0.89 9.39
C VAL A 35 -2.21 0.27 8.13
N LEU A 36 -2.48 -1.04 8.14
CA LEU A 36 -3.13 -1.72 7.03
C LEU A 36 -4.54 -1.15 6.77
N MET A 37 -5.36 -0.97 7.81
CA MET A 37 -6.70 -0.39 7.69
C MET A 37 -6.66 1.03 7.13
N SER A 38 -5.66 1.82 7.53
CA SER A 38 -5.45 3.17 7.00
C SER A 38 -5.08 3.14 5.52
N ALA A 39 -4.17 2.25 5.10
CA ALA A 39 -3.84 2.06 3.69
C ALA A 39 -5.06 1.63 2.88
N MET A 40 -5.87 0.71 3.41
CA MET A 40 -7.11 0.25 2.80
C MET A 40 -8.15 1.37 2.64
N LEU A 41 -8.34 2.20 3.66
CA LEU A 41 -9.24 3.35 3.57
C LEU A 41 -8.77 4.34 2.49
N VAL A 42 -7.46 4.64 2.45
CA VAL A 42 -6.93 5.54 1.43
C VAL A 42 -7.02 4.93 0.03
N PHE A 43 -6.83 3.61 -0.11
CA PHE A 43 -7.07 2.89 -1.37
C PHE A 43 -8.51 3.10 -1.85
N LEU A 44 -9.49 2.93 -0.96
CA LEU A 44 -10.91 3.14 -1.25
C LEU A 44 -11.21 4.58 -1.67
N ILE A 45 -10.61 5.57 -0.98
CA ILE A 45 -10.73 6.98 -1.34
C ILE A 45 -10.13 7.24 -2.73
N ALA A 46 -8.95 6.69 -3.01
CA ALA A 46 -8.23 6.90 -4.26
C ALA A 46 -9.01 6.40 -5.48
N GLN A 47 -9.69 5.26 -5.40
CA GLN A 47 -10.49 4.72 -6.52
C GLN A 47 -11.83 5.46 -6.74
N THR A 48 -12.30 6.28 -5.79
CA THR A 48 -13.61 6.95 -5.91
C THR A 48 -13.78 7.82 -7.16
N PRO A 49 -12.82 8.67 -7.55
CA PRO A 49 -13.01 9.56 -8.71
C PRO A 49 -13.08 8.77 -10.01
N GLY A 50 -12.29 7.69 -10.13
CA GLY A 50 -12.33 6.79 -11.28
C GLY A 50 -13.67 6.09 -11.42
N HIS A 51 -14.22 5.55 -10.31
CA HIS A 51 -15.56 4.95 -10.33
C HIS A 51 -16.68 5.95 -10.62
N ALA A 52 -16.57 7.19 -10.12
CA ALA A 52 -17.53 8.26 -10.41
C ALA A 52 -17.54 8.63 -11.90
N ARG A 53 -16.36 8.84 -12.50
CA ARG A 53 -16.23 9.06 -13.95
C ARG A 53 -16.81 7.90 -14.75
N ALA A 54 -16.47 6.68 -14.36
CA ALA A 54 -16.86 5.51 -15.11
C ALA A 54 -18.39 5.30 -15.06
N ALA A 55 -19.06 5.66 -13.95
CA ALA A 55 -20.52 5.67 -13.84
C ALA A 55 -21.20 6.75 -14.71
N GLN A 56 -20.52 7.87 -14.98
CA GLN A 56 -21.01 8.89 -15.93
C GLN A 56 -20.88 8.42 -17.39
N LEU A 57 -19.79 7.72 -17.71
CA LEU A 57 -19.54 7.19 -19.06
C LEU A 57 -20.43 5.99 -19.39
N ASP A 58 -20.73 5.16 -18.40
CA ASP A 58 -21.63 4.02 -18.52
C ASP A 58 -22.65 4.01 -17.37
N PRO A 59 -23.81 4.65 -17.58
CA PRO A 59 -24.87 4.73 -16.58
C PRO A 59 -25.56 3.39 -16.27
N SER A 60 -25.36 2.35 -17.10
CA SER A 60 -25.98 1.03 -16.87
C SER A 60 -25.43 0.36 -15.60
N VAL A 61 -24.20 0.70 -15.21
CA VAL A 61 -23.58 0.28 -13.95
C VAL A 61 -23.44 1.50 -13.03
N PRO A 62 -24.33 1.70 -12.05
CA PRO A 62 -24.34 2.88 -11.21
C PRO A 62 -23.13 2.93 -10.27
N PHE A 63 -22.77 4.13 -9.83
CA PHE A 63 -21.66 4.37 -8.91
C PHE A 63 -21.71 3.49 -7.64
N GLN A 64 -22.90 3.33 -7.06
CA GLN A 64 -23.10 2.53 -5.85
C GLN A 64 -22.75 1.06 -6.05
N ALA A 65 -23.05 0.49 -7.23
CA ALA A 65 -22.67 -0.89 -7.55
C ALA A 65 -21.14 -1.03 -7.66
N ARG A 66 -20.47 -0.06 -8.30
CA ARG A 66 -19.01 -0.06 -8.48
C ARG A 66 -18.28 0.08 -7.14
N ILE A 67 -18.66 1.08 -6.34
CA ILE A 67 -18.10 1.30 -5.01
C ILE A 67 -18.46 0.18 -4.05
N GLY A 68 -19.66 -0.38 -4.13
CA GLY A 68 -20.06 -1.55 -3.33
C GLY A 68 -19.15 -2.75 -3.57
N GLY A 69 -18.92 -3.11 -4.84
CA GLY A 69 -17.99 -4.20 -5.19
C GLY A 69 -16.56 -3.92 -4.71
N ALA A 70 -16.11 -2.68 -4.85
CA ALA A 70 -14.76 -2.32 -4.47
C ALA A 70 -14.57 -2.19 -2.94
N LEU A 71 -15.60 -1.76 -2.19
CA LEU A 71 -15.65 -1.85 -0.73
C LEU A 71 -15.51 -3.30 -0.28
N MET A 72 -16.23 -4.24 -0.92
CA MET A 72 -16.11 -5.67 -0.60
C MET A 72 -14.69 -6.19 -0.85
N ALA A 73 -14.10 -5.85 -2.00
CA ALA A 73 -12.74 -6.25 -2.31
C ALA A 73 -11.73 -5.66 -1.31
N VAL A 74 -11.84 -4.38 -0.97
CA VAL A 74 -10.89 -3.73 -0.07
C VAL A 74 -11.10 -4.18 1.39
N MET A 75 -12.32 -4.21 1.91
CA MET A 75 -12.56 -4.51 3.34
C MET A 75 -12.42 -5.99 3.71
N PHE A 76 -12.73 -6.91 2.78
CA PHE A 76 -12.73 -8.34 3.08
C PHE A 76 -11.60 -9.11 2.39
N ILE A 77 -11.34 -8.81 1.10
CA ILE A 77 -10.37 -9.61 0.32
C ILE A 77 -8.95 -9.10 0.54
N LEU A 78 -8.72 -7.79 0.44
CA LEU A 78 -7.38 -7.19 0.56
C LEU A 78 -6.66 -7.51 1.87
N PRO A 79 -7.27 -7.49 3.08
CA PRO A 79 -6.54 -7.87 4.29
C PRO A 79 -6.10 -9.34 4.24
N LEU A 80 -6.97 -10.25 3.79
CA LEU A 80 -6.61 -11.67 3.64
C LEU A 80 -5.45 -11.84 2.66
N LEU A 81 -5.50 -11.15 1.53
CA LEU A 81 -4.43 -11.17 0.53
C LEU A 81 -3.13 -10.61 1.10
N ALA A 82 -3.18 -9.50 1.84
CA ALA A 82 -1.98 -8.89 2.44
C ALA A 82 -1.34 -9.83 3.46
N TYR A 83 -2.13 -10.50 4.31
CA TYR A 83 -1.62 -11.51 5.23
C TYR A 83 -1.06 -12.74 4.50
N ALA A 84 -1.73 -13.23 3.46
CA ALA A 84 -1.27 -14.36 2.66
C ALA A 84 0.07 -14.05 1.97
N VAL A 85 0.20 -12.87 1.36
CA VAL A 85 1.44 -12.42 0.72
C VAL A 85 2.56 -12.27 1.74
N ALA A 86 2.30 -11.64 2.89
CA ALA A 86 3.31 -11.52 3.95
C ALA A 86 3.77 -12.89 4.49
N ALA A 87 2.84 -13.83 4.67
CA ALA A 87 3.16 -15.20 5.08
C ALA A 87 3.98 -15.94 4.00
N ALA A 88 3.59 -15.83 2.73
CA ALA A 88 4.31 -16.43 1.62
C ALA A 88 5.74 -15.87 1.50
N VAL A 89 5.91 -14.55 1.61
CA VAL A 89 7.23 -13.89 1.56
C VAL A 89 8.10 -14.33 2.73
N ALA A 90 7.56 -14.37 3.96
CA ALA A 90 8.29 -14.86 5.12
C ALA A 90 8.67 -16.34 4.94
N GLY A 91 7.77 -17.19 4.44
CA GLY A 91 8.04 -18.61 4.16
C GLY A 91 9.11 -18.81 3.10
N LEU A 92 8.97 -18.16 1.94
CA LEU A 92 9.92 -18.24 0.83
C LEU A 92 11.29 -17.65 1.18
N SER A 93 11.34 -16.62 2.04
CA SER A 93 12.63 -16.05 2.48
C SER A 93 13.52 -17.05 3.21
N ARG A 94 12.93 -18.09 3.82
CA ARG A 94 13.68 -19.17 4.50
C ARG A 94 14.44 -20.08 3.55
N LEU A 95 14.09 -20.05 2.25
CA LEU A 95 14.84 -20.75 1.20
C LEU A 95 16.09 -19.95 0.76
N THR A 96 16.28 -18.76 1.32
CA THR A 96 17.40 -17.87 1.00
C THR A 96 18.31 -17.68 2.22
N PRO A 97 19.55 -17.19 2.04
CA PRO A 97 20.44 -16.84 3.17
C PRO A 97 19.94 -15.69 4.04
N TRP A 98 18.86 -15.02 3.66
CA TRP A 98 18.38 -13.77 4.27
C TRP A 98 16.95 -13.94 4.81
N PRO A 99 16.75 -14.74 5.87
CA PRO A 99 15.41 -15.00 6.39
C PRO A 99 14.78 -13.72 6.93
N VAL A 100 13.48 -13.57 6.68
CA VAL A 100 12.65 -12.47 7.19
C VAL A 100 11.63 -13.02 8.18
N ALA A 101 11.61 -12.48 9.40
CA ALA A 101 10.61 -12.87 10.40
C ALA A 101 9.19 -12.55 9.91
N ALA A 102 8.20 -13.38 10.26
CA ALA A 102 6.82 -13.21 9.80
C ALA A 102 6.22 -11.84 10.19
N ARG A 103 6.58 -11.32 11.36
CA ARG A 103 6.18 -9.98 11.82
C ARG A 103 6.84 -8.87 10.99
N ASP A 104 8.12 -9.02 10.68
CA ASP A 104 8.89 -8.06 9.89
C ASP A 104 8.41 -8.02 8.43
N SER A 105 8.01 -9.16 7.86
CA SER A 105 7.39 -9.22 6.53
C SER A 105 6.05 -8.47 6.47
N ARG A 106 5.19 -8.65 7.49
CA ARG A 106 3.93 -7.89 7.63
C ARG A 106 4.19 -6.40 7.77
N LEU A 107 5.14 -6.01 8.62
CA LEU A 107 5.53 -4.61 8.79
C LEU A 107 5.97 -3.99 7.46
N ALA A 108 6.88 -4.66 6.73
CA ALA A 108 7.36 -4.18 5.44
C ALA A 108 6.22 -3.99 4.43
N LEU A 109 5.33 -4.98 4.31
CA LEU A 109 4.22 -4.93 3.35
C LEU A 109 3.19 -3.86 3.72
N PHE A 110 2.72 -3.84 4.97
CA PHE A 110 1.65 -2.94 5.40
C PHE A 110 2.13 -1.49 5.38
N TRP A 111 3.38 -1.24 5.78
CA TRP A 111 3.96 0.08 5.68
C TRP A 111 4.11 0.53 4.22
N ALA A 112 4.57 -0.34 3.32
CA ALA A 112 4.70 0.02 1.90
C ALA A 112 3.36 0.39 1.26
N LEU A 113 2.28 -0.33 1.59
CA LEU A 113 0.92 -0.01 1.17
C LEU A 113 0.47 1.38 1.65
N LEU A 114 0.81 1.76 2.88
CA LEU A 114 0.49 3.09 3.40
C LEU A 114 1.41 4.19 2.84
N ALA A 115 2.70 3.90 2.68
CA ALA A 115 3.70 4.86 2.23
C ALA A 115 3.48 5.30 0.77
N VAL A 116 2.91 4.41 -0.05
CA VAL A 116 2.58 4.71 -1.45
C VAL A 116 1.24 5.44 -1.61
N ALA A 117 0.45 5.55 -0.55
CA ALA A 117 -0.89 6.12 -0.57
C ALA A 117 -1.00 7.52 -1.24
N PRO A 118 -0.04 8.46 -1.08
CA PRO A 118 -0.09 9.73 -1.81
C PRO A 118 -0.05 9.58 -3.34
N ALA A 119 0.77 8.65 -3.85
CA ALA A 119 0.84 8.38 -5.28
C ALA A 119 -0.44 7.70 -5.79
N MET A 120 -1.07 6.87 -4.96
CA MET A 120 -2.37 6.25 -5.28
C MET A 120 -3.50 7.28 -5.36
N LEU A 121 -3.57 8.19 -4.39
CA LEU A 121 -4.52 9.30 -4.40
C LEU A 121 -4.36 10.15 -5.67
N LEU A 122 -3.11 10.45 -6.05
CA LEU A 122 -2.82 11.17 -7.29
C LEU A 122 -3.31 10.39 -8.53
N ALA A 123 -3.03 9.10 -8.63
CA ALA A 123 -3.50 8.26 -9.74
C ALA A 123 -5.04 8.24 -9.82
N GLY A 124 -5.71 8.15 -8.66
CA GLY A 124 -7.16 8.22 -8.54
C GLY A 124 -7.76 9.53 -9.05
N LEU A 125 -7.16 10.66 -8.67
CA LEU A 125 -7.57 11.98 -9.15
C LEU A 125 -7.36 12.11 -10.66
N VAL A 126 -6.22 11.67 -11.18
CA VAL A 126 -5.94 11.68 -12.63
C VAL A 126 -6.95 10.82 -13.39
N GLU A 127 -7.28 9.63 -12.88
CA GLU A 127 -8.28 8.76 -13.48
C GLU A 127 -9.66 9.40 -13.55
N GLY A 128 -10.12 10.01 -12.45
CA GLY A 128 -11.43 10.65 -12.41
C GLY A 128 -11.52 11.89 -13.31
N LEU A 129 -10.51 12.75 -13.26
CA LEU A 129 -10.53 14.04 -13.94
C LEU A 129 -10.16 13.93 -15.42
N MET A 130 -9.08 13.20 -15.75
CA MET A 130 -8.53 13.13 -17.11
C MET A 130 -8.98 11.86 -17.86
N GLY A 131 -9.22 10.76 -17.14
CA GLY A 131 -9.52 9.46 -17.74
C GLY A 131 -8.26 8.72 -18.21
N ALA A 132 -8.45 7.78 -19.14
CA ALA A 132 -7.36 6.96 -19.66
C ALA A 132 -6.38 7.80 -20.51
N GLY A 133 -5.08 7.57 -20.32
CA GLY A 133 -4.04 8.26 -21.06
C GLY A 133 -2.66 8.15 -20.40
N ALA A 134 -1.66 8.82 -20.98
CA ALA A 134 -0.27 8.76 -20.51
C ALA A 134 -0.11 9.23 -19.05
N ALA A 135 -0.84 10.27 -18.63
CA ALA A 135 -0.79 10.77 -17.26
C ALA A 135 -1.27 9.73 -16.23
N LEU A 136 -2.36 9.01 -16.54
CA LEU A 136 -2.86 7.94 -15.68
C LEU A 136 -1.87 6.77 -15.61
N SER A 137 -1.32 6.37 -16.75
CA SER A 137 -0.29 5.32 -16.79
C SER A 137 0.94 5.70 -15.97
N LEU A 138 1.42 6.94 -16.08
CA LEU A 138 2.58 7.42 -15.33
C LEU A 138 2.33 7.45 -13.82
N THR A 139 1.17 7.96 -13.38
CA THR A 139 0.84 8.03 -11.95
C THR A 139 0.61 6.65 -11.33
N ARG A 140 -0.02 5.73 -12.08
CA ARG A 140 -0.12 4.31 -11.67
C ARG A 140 1.25 3.63 -11.62
N ALA A 141 2.12 3.89 -12.60
CA ALA A 141 3.48 3.36 -12.60
C ALA A 141 4.29 3.91 -11.41
N LEU A 142 4.16 5.21 -11.10
CA LEU A 142 4.79 5.81 -9.93
C LEU A 142 4.34 5.13 -8.63
N ALA A 143 3.04 4.88 -8.47
CA ALA A 143 2.52 4.14 -7.34
C ALA A 143 3.05 2.68 -7.33
N GLY A 144 2.92 1.93 -8.42
CA GLY A 144 3.38 0.55 -8.49
C GLY A 144 4.89 0.40 -8.21
N LEU A 145 5.72 1.20 -8.88
CA LEU A 145 7.17 1.21 -8.68
C LEU A 145 7.55 1.68 -7.27
N GLY A 146 6.88 2.73 -6.77
CA GLY A 146 7.07 3.21 -5.41
C GLY A 146 6.80 2.13 -4.38
N PHE A 147 5.70 1.38 -4.53
CA PHE A 147 5.38 0.23 -3.69
C PHE A 147 6.49 -0.83 -3.73
N VAL A 148 6.89 -1.28 -4.93
CA VAL A 148 7.93 -2.33 -5.08
C VAL A 148 9.26 -1.89 -4.48
N VAL A 149 9.69 -0.65 -4.71
CA VAL A 149 10.95 -0.11 -4.19
C VAL A 149 10.91 0.01 -2.67
N ILE A 150 9.85 0.59 -2.10
CA ILE A 150 9.72 0.78 -0.65
C ILE A 150 9.62 -0.58 0.05
N TRP A 151 8.82 -1.49 -0.49
CA TRP A 151 8.63 -2.83 0.06
C TRP A 151 9.91 -3.66 -0.01
N GLY A 152 10.55 -3.72 -1.18
CA GLY A 152 11.79 -4.46 -1.38
C GLY A 152 12.95 -3.94 -0.53
N ALA A 153 13.12 -2.62 -0.45
CA ALA A 153 14.11 -2.01 0.44
C ALA A 153 13.79 -2.28 1.92
N GLY A 154 12.51 -2.30 2.28
CA GLY A 154 12.06 -2.64 3.63
C GLY A 154 12.38 -4.08 4.02
N LEU A 155 12.05 -5.04 3.15
CA LEU A 155 12.40 -6.45 3.34
C LEU A 155 13.90 -6.65 3.45
N ARG A 156 14.69 -6.04 2.56
CA ARG A 156 16.15 -6.12 2.59
C ARG A 156 16.73 -5.57 3.89
N ALA A 157 16.19 -4.46 4.39
CA ALA A 157 16.67 -3.86 5.64
C ALA A 157 16.37 -4.74 6.86
N LEU A 158 15.25 -5.47 6.86
CA LEU A 158 14.82 -6.31 7.97
C LEU A 158 15.37 -7.74 7.92
N ALA A 159 15.87 -8.19 6.77
CA ALA A 159 16.37 -9.55 6.60
C ALA A 159 17.64 -9.81 7.44
N GLY A 160 17.77 -11.04 7.95
CA GLY A 160 18.97 -11.49 8.67
C GLY A 160 19.15 -10.92 10.08
N GLN A 161 18.15 -10.22 10.63
CA GLN A 161 18.18 -9.68 12.00
C GLN A 161 17.26 -10.46 12.97
N GLY A 162 17.06 -11.75 12.71
CA GLY A 162 16.17 -12.65 13.45
C GLY A 162 16.91 -13.51 14.46
#